data_AF-X0SA04-F1
#
_entry.id   AF-X0SA04-F1
#
_cell.length_a   1.000
_cell.length_b   1.000
_cell.length_c   1.000
_cell.angle_alpha   90.00
_cell.angle_beta   90.00
_cell.angle_gamma   90.00
#
_symmetry.space_group_name_H-M   'P 1'
#
loop_
_entity.id
_entity.type
_entity.pdbx_description
1 polymer ?
#
loop_
_entity_poly.entity_id
_entity_poly.type
_entity_poly.pdbx_seq_one_letter_code
_entity_poly.pdbx_strand_id
1 'polypeptide(L)'
;MKIRFGKRKRFKFLVIIGLICLLFIFFTAGVFSQLTERQENNIFGQITETQLGLTGEIRIEEVGSFKFDPHEVVSLRQDIFEKGHFSVFDILVYLDKIQKIELSYHFDKTINSYIIDSINGKENYWYVVYYDGGWPECNAYRMDHYPYKDKMFIRIYRESENFLEQRYEIFRAEIERLEKNKGKVIIPEVIIDGPTTKLTLKDIEVTPHNLRNDIFKEGYITAIDVIMSLGDQNKISYDLRWYDSIGTAGVVKNYWVERIDKDQAMKRCGFVYEAGSHNFRGFRGNHIHLPSDVRGINSPEYILFFWICL
;
A
#
# COMPACT_ATOMS: atom_id res chain seq x y z
N MET A 1 25.27 106.87 -29.45
CA MET A 1 24.23 105.83 -29.65
C MET A 1 24.02 105.11 -28.31
N LYS A 2 22.76 104.93 -27.88
CA LYS A 2 22.35 104.59 -26.50
C LYS A 2 22.61 103.14 -26.09
N ILE A 3 22.91 103.00 -24.79
CA ILE A 3 23.06 101.82 -23.93
C ILE A 3 21.77 100.99 -23.83
N ARG A 4 21.87 99.65 -23.74
CA ARG A 4 21.24 98.83 -22.65
C ARG A 4 21.58 97.33 -22.73
N PHE A 5 22.11 96.83 -21.61
CA PHE A 5 22.17 95.43 -21.21
C PHE A 5 20.81 94.93 -20.69
N GLY A 6 20.51 93.65 -20.91
CA GLY A 6 19.40 92.91 -20.30
C GLY A 6 19.87 91.57 -19.73
N LYS A 7 19.75 91.42 -18.41
CA LYS A 7 20.05 90.22 -17.59
C LYS A 7 18.90 89.18 -17.64
N ARG A 8 19.25 87.98 -17.17
CA ARG A 8 18.43 86.87 -16.58
C ARG A 8 18.17 85.73 -17.56
N LYS A 9 18.29 84.44 -17.21
CA LYS A 9 18.39 83.78 -15.89
C LYS A 9 19.12 82.43 -16.10
N ARG A 10 20.07 82.13 -15.22
CA ARG A 10 20.59 80.77 -15.00
C ARG A 10 19.47 79.93 -14.39
N PHE A 11 19.14 78.80 -15.02
CA PHE A 11 18.44 77.70 -14.36
C PHE A 11 19.28 76.43 -14.50
N LYS A 12 19.38 75.75 -13.37
CA LYS A 12 20.23 74.61 -13.08
C LYS A 12 19.77 73.40 -13.90
N PHE A 13 20.64 72.78 -14.69
CA PHE A 13 20.52 71.36 -15.00
C PHE A 13 21.65 70.63 -14.29
N LEU A 14 21.34 70.29 -13.04
CA LEU A 14 22.09 69.39 -12.19
C LEU A 14 21.86 67.98 -12.77
N VAL A 15 22.94 67.29 -13.13
CA VAL A 15 23.14 65.84 -12.96
C VAL A 15 21.93 64.94 -13.27
N ILE A 16 21.78 64.55 -14.54
CA ILE A 16 21.12 63.28 -14.93
C ILE A 16 22.01 62.59 -15.98
N ILE A 17 23.25 62.30 -15.59
CA ILE A 17 24.11 61.33 -16.25
C ILE A 17 24.78 60.56 -15.11
N GLY A 18 24.06 59.55 -14.59
CA GLY A 18 24.49 58.81 -13.42
C GLY A 18 23.41 57.99 -12.74
N LEU A 19 22.35 57.57 -13.44
CA LEU A 19 21.35 56.65 -12.91
C LEU A 19 20.62 55.82 -13.99
N ILE A 20 21.30 55.50 -15.09
CA ILE A 20 20.77 54.62 -16.16
C ILE A 20 21.72 53.44 -16.46
N CYS A 21 22.84 53.30 -15.74
CA CYS A 21 23.69 52.09 -15.75
C CYS A 21 23.72 51.34 -14.41
N LEU A 22 22.80 51.64 -13.48
CA LEU A 22 22.61 50.88 -12.24
C LEU A 22 21.13 50.49 -12.01
N LEU A 23 20.39 50.35 -13.11
CA LEU A 23 19.00 49.84 -13.14
C LEU A 23 18.83 48.69 -14.14
N PHE A 24 19.96 48.07 -14.52
CA PHE A 24 20.02 46.84 -15.32
C PHE A 24 20.89 45.74 -14.66
N ILE A 25 21.15 45.85 -13.34
CA ILE A 25 21.78 44.80 -12.52
C ILE A 25 20.91 44.49 -11.28
N PHE A 26 19.61 44.77 -11.34
CA PHE A 26 18.64 44.34 -10.32
C PHE A 26 17.41 43.66 -10.95
N PHE A 27 17.58 43.07 -12.14
CA PHE A 27 16.55 42.25 -12.80
C PHE A 27 17.03 40.82 -13.12
N THR A 28 18.06 40.34 -12.41
CA THR A 28 18.51 38.93 -12.48
C THR A 28 18.60 38.24 -11.12
N ALA A 29 18.23 38.91 -10.02
CA ALA A 29 18.06 38.29 -8.69
C ALA A 29 16.58 38.18 -8.28
N GLY A 30 15.67 38.33 -9.24
CA GLY A 30 14.25 38.08 -9.09
C GLY A 30 13.95 36.59 -9.24
N VAL A 31 14.16 35.85 -8.16
CA VAL A 31 13.29 34.72 -7.77
C VAL A 31 13.20 33.59 -8.80
N PHE A 32 14.34 32.95 -9.10
CA PHE A 32 14.37 31.51 -9.35
C PHE A 32 14.20 30.79 -8.00
N SER A 33 13.05 30.97 -7.37
CA SER A 33 12.61 30.24 -6.19
C SER A 33 11.11 30.02 -6.28
N GLN A 34 10.68 29.40 -7.38
CA GLN A 34 9.69 28.33 -7.23
C GLN A 34 10.42 27.12 -6.63
N LEU A 35 10.94 27.28 -5.41
CA LEU A 35 10.94 26.17 -4.48
C LEU A 35 9.45 25.90 -4.30
N THR A 36 8.90 25.01 -5.11
CA THR A 36 7.60 24.41 -4.85
C THR A 36 7.62 24.00 -3.39
N GLU A 37 6.86 24.72 -2.57
CA GLU A 37 6.74 24.46 -1.15
C GLU A 37 6.36 22.99 -1.03
N ARG A 38 7.35 22.19 -0.63
CA ARG A 38 7.21 20.75 -0.63
C ARG A 38 6.28 20.43 0.51
N GLN A 39 5.11 19.90 0.19
CA GLN A 39 4.15 19.51 1.19
C GLN A 39 4.79 18.47 2.12
N GLU A 40 4.56 18.61 3.43
CA GLU A 40 5.08 17.69 4.43
C GLU A 40 4.38 16.32 4.33
N ASN A 41 4.96 15.31 4.99
CA ASN A 41 4.33 13.99 5.11
C ASN A 41 3.42 13.97 6.34
N ASN A 42 2.16 13.59 6.18
CA ASN A 42 1.20 13.59 7.28
C ASN A 42 0.47 12.25 7.44
N ILE A 43 0.09 11.92 8.67
CA ILE A 43 -0.77 10.79 9.00
C ILE A 43 -1.95 11.33 9.81
N PHE A 44 -3.16 11.16 9.30
CA PHE A 44 -4.39 11.66 9.89
C PHE A 44 -5.25 10.55 10.47
N GLY A 45 -5.86 10.83 11.62
CA GLY A 45 -6.66 9.86 12.35
C GLY A 45 -5.79 8.89 13.17
N GLN A 46 -6.45 8.12 14.02
CA GLN A 46 -5.81 7.18 14.93
C GLN A 46 -6.45 5.81 14.76
N ILE A 47 -5.66 4.77 14.97
CA ILE A 47 -6.15 3.40 15.01
C ILE A 47 -7.17 3.28 16.14
N THR A 48 -8.40 2.93 15.78
CA THR A 48 -9.51 2.74 16.71
C THR A 48 -10.01 1.30 16.61
N GLU A 49 -10.03 0.61 17.75
CA GLU A 49 -10.75 -0.66 17.98
C GLU A 49 -10.62 -1.68 16.84
N THR A 50 -9.45 -2.32 16.71
CA THR A 50 -9.19 -3.33 15.67
C THR A 50 -9.45 -4.77 16.14
N GLN A 51 -9.96 -4.92 17.36
CA GLN A 51 -10.37 -6.21 17.91
C GLN A 51 -11.47 -6.84 17.06
N LEU A 52 -11.29 -8.13 16.80
CA LEU A 52 -12.27 -8.97 16.10
C LEU A 52 -13.38 -9.35 17.08
N GLY A 53 -14.63 -9.18 16.68
CA GLY A 53 -15.77 -9.39 17.59
C GLY A 53 -16.93 -10.15 16.98
N LEU A 54 -16.97 -10.31 15.66
CA LEU A 54 -18.10 -10.91 14.96
C LEU A 54 -17.80 -12.37 14.58
N THR A 55 -18.79 -13.24 14.80
CA THR A 55 -18.74 -14.62 14.28
C THR A 55 -18.48 -14.60 12.78
N GLY A 56 -17.40 -15.24 12.36
CA GLY A 56 -17.03 -15.37 10.96
C GLY A 56 -17.70 -16.57 10.28
N GLU A 57 -17.70 -16.56 8.95
CA GLU A 57 -18.16 -17.67 8.12
C GLU A 57 -17.13 -17.98 7.03
N ILE A 58 -16.90 -19.27 6.79
CA ILE A 58 -16.06 -19.78 5.72
C ILE A 58 -16.82 -20.85 4.95
N ARG A 59 -16.79 -20.77 3.62
CA ARG A 59 -17.34 -21.78 2.72
C ARG A 59 -16.22 -22.57 2.07
N ILE A 60 -16.21 -23.89 2.27
CA ILE A 60 -15.28 -24.81 1.62
C ILE A 60 -16.06 -25.64 0.60
N GLU A 61 -15.72 -25.51 -0.67
CA GLU A 61 -16.41 -26.24 -1.73
C GLU A 61 -16.30 -27.74 -1.57
N GLU A 62 -17.40 -28.43 -1.90
CA GLU A 62 -17.55 -29.88 -1.76
C GLU A 62 -17.45 -30.40 -0.30
N VAL A 63 -17.33 -29.52 0.69
CA VAL A 63 -17.22 -29.86 2.11
C VAL A 63 -18.36 -29.25 2.93
N GLY A 64 -18.56 -27.93 2.86
CA GLY A 64 -19.65 -27.26 3.58
C GLY A 64 -19.37 -25.79 3.92
N SER A 65 -20.30 -25.18 4.67
CA SER A 65 -20.13 -23.85 5.28
C SER A 65 -19.98 -23.99 6.79
N PHE A 66 -19.04 -23.25 7.37
CA PHE A 66 -18.72 -23.31 8.78
C PHE A 66 -18.71 -21.92 9.38
N LYS A 67 -19.17 -21.82 10.62
CA LYS A 67 -19.02 -20.62 11.45
C LYS A 67 -17.87 -20.82 12.43
N PHE A 68 -17.19 -19.74 12.78
CA PHE A 68 -16.12 -19.73 13.76
C PHE A 68 -16.18 -18.48 14.63
N ASP A 69 -15.74 -18.62 15.88
CA ASP A 69 -15.52 -17.48 16.78
C ASP A 69 -14.07 -17.00 16.59
N PRO A 70 -13.83 -15.74 16.16
CA PRO A 70 -12.47 -15.24 15.97
C PRO A 70 -11.62 -15.28 17.25
N HIS A 71 -12.20 -15.29 18.45
CA HIS A 71 -11.44 -15.38 19.70
C HIS A 71 -10.84 -16.77 19.96
N GLU A 72 -11.35 -17.80 19.29
CA GLU A 72 -10.86 -19.17 19.44
C GLU A 72 -9.77 -19.54 18.41
N VAL A 73 -9.60 -18.71 17.38
CA VAL A 73 -8.60 -18.91 16.34
C VAL A 73 -7.25 -18.39 16.82
N VAL A 74 -6.21 -19.23 16.68
CA VAL A 74 -4.84 -18.89 17.07
C VAL A 74 -3.97 -18.92 15.83
N SER A 75 -3.18 -17.87 15.62
CA SER A 75 -2.31 -17.83 14.46
C SER A 75 -1.13 -18.79 14.56
N LEU A 76 -0.86 -19.49 13.46
CA LEU A 76 0.39 -20.22 13.24
C LEU A 76 1.56 -19.28 12.92
N ARG A 77 1.27 -18.15 12.26
CA ARG A 77 2.25 -17.12 11.88
C ARG A 77 2.49 -16.14 13.01
N GLN A 78 2.99 -16.64 14.15
CA GLN A 78 3.35 -15.82 15.33
C GLN A 78 4.51 -14.86 15.05
N ASP A 79 5.24 -15.08 13.96
CA ASP A 79 6.23 -14.18 13.38
C ASP A 79 5.61 -12.98 12.64
N ILE A 80 4.34 -13.09 12.20
CA ILE A 80 3.62 -12.04 11.47
C ILE A 80 2.63 -11.33 12.38
N PHE A 81 1.75 -12.07 13.07
CA PHE A 81 0.57 -11.49 13.72
C PHE A 81 0.76 -11.26 15.22
N GLU A 82 0.20 -10.15 15.70
CA GLU A 82 0.00 -9.90 17.12
C GLU A 82 -1.08 -10.80 17.72
N LYS A 83 -1.06 -10.93 19.05
CA LYS A 83 -2.03 -11.76 19.76
C LYS A 83 -3.45 -11.24 19.51
N GLY A 84 -4.35 -12.15 19.12
CA GLY A 84 -5.74 -11.83 18.79
C GLY A 84 -5.96 -11.55 17.30
N HIS A 85 -4.89 -11.53 16.50
CA HIS A 85 -4.95 -11.46 15.05
C HIS A 85 -4.45 -12.76 14.44
N PHE A 86 -4.99 -13.10 13.27
CA PHE A 86 -4.70 -14.34 12.55
C PHE A 86 -5.03 -14.18 11.06
N SER A 87 -4.57 -15.15 10.28
CA SER A 87 -4.75 -15.21 8.84
C SER A 87 -5.98 -16.03 8.44
N VAL A 88 -6.42 -15.89 7.18
CA VAL A 88 -7.48 -16.75 6.63
C VAL A 88 -7.11 -18.24 6.72
N PHE A 89 -5.83 -18.58 6.56
CA PHE A 89 -5.35 -19.97 6.68
C PHE A 89 -5.58 -20.54 8.09
N ASP A 90 -5.38 -19.73 9.13
CA ASP A 90 -5.53 -20.16 10.53
C ASP A 90 -6.97 -20.60 10.86
N ILE A 91 -7.97 -20.13 10.10
CA ILE A 91 -9.36 -20.58 10.22
C ILE A 91 -9.49 -22.06 9.84
N LEU A 92 -8.79 -22.52 8.79
CA LEU A 92 -8.81 -23.93 8.40
C LEU A 92 -8.19 -24.80 9.48
N VAL A 93 -7.08 -24.36 10.06
CA VAL A 93 -6.39 -25.05 11.16
C VAL A 93 -7.29 -25.15 12.39
N TYR A 94 -8.03 -24.08 12.70
CA TYR A 94 -9.04 -24.11 13.75
C TYR A 94 -10.14 -25.14 13.47
N LEU A 95 -10.69 -25.17 12.24
CA LEU A 95 -11.74 -26.12 11.87
C LEU A 95 -11.27 -27.58 11.95
N ASP A 96 -10.01 -27.85 11.61
CA ASP A 96 -9.39 -29.17 11.78
C ASP A 96 -9.26 -29.53 13.27
N LYS A 97 -8.75 -28.60 14.09
CA LYS A 97 -8.62 -28.77 15.55
C LYS A 97 -9.96 -29.14 16.21
N ILE A 98 -11.07 -28.56 15.75
CA ILE A 98 -12.42 -28.87 16.25
C ILE A 98 -13.13 -30.00 15.48
N GLN A 99 -12.37 -30.75 14.67
CA GLN A 99 -12.82 -31.95 13.93
C GLN A 99 -14.00 -31.68 12.98
N LYS A 100 -14.05 -30.50 12.37
CA LYS A 100 -15.04 -30.15 11.33
C LYS A 100 -14.56 -30.49 9.92
N ILE A 101 -13.25 -30.51 9.74
CA ILE A 101 -12.55 -30.98 8.54
C ILE A 101 -11.34 -31.82 8.98
N GLU A 102 -10.75 -32.54 8.05
CA GLU A 102 -9.42 -33.16 8.18
C GLU A 102 -8.47 -32.37 7.28
N LEU A 103 -7.57 -31.59 7.86
CA LEU A 103 -6.61 -30.75 7.14
C LEU A 103 -5.20 -31.33 7.20
N SER A 104 -4.64 -31.67 6.04
CA SER A 104 -3.19 -31.89 5.89
C SER A 104 -2.54 -30.66 5.29
N TYR A 105 -1.45 -30.21 5.90
CA TYR A 105 -0.72 -29.02 5.46
C TYR A 105 0.73 -29.05 5.95
N HIS A 106 1.59 -28.28 5.29
CA HIS A 106 2.97 -28.07 5.71
C HIS A 106 3.41 -26.63 5.48
N PHE A 107 4.47 -26.21 6.16
CA PHE A 107 5.14 -24.93 5.89
C PHE A 107 6.23 -25.14 4.85
N ASP A 108 6.14 -24.43 3.73
CA ASP A 108 7.19 -24.38 2.73
C ASP A 108 8.00 -23.09 2.87
N LYS A 109 9.22 -23.23 3.39
CA LYS A 109 10.16 -22.13 3.58
C LYS A 109 10.58 -21.46 2.27
N THR A 110 10.53 -22.18 1.15
CA THR A 110 10.95 -21.65 -0.17
C THR A 110 9.97 -20.63 -0.71
N ILE A 111 8.72 -20.68 -0.25
CA ILE A 111 7.69 -19.68 -0.55
C ILE A 111 7.26 -18.86 0.68
N ASN A 112 7.80 -19.15 1.86
CA ASN A 112 7.42 -18.53 3.14
C ASN A 112 5.91 -18.59 3.44
N SER A 113 5.30 -19.75 3.20
CA SER A 113 3.84 -19.94 3.28
C SER A 113 3.49 -21.33 3.79
N TYR A 114 2.39 -21.43 4.52
CA TYR A 114 1.70 -22.72 4.67
C TYR A 114 0.97 -23.10 3.38
N ILE A 115 1.09 -24.38 2.99
CA ILE A 115 0.44 -24.99 1.82
C ILE A 115 -0.58 -26.02 2.30
N ILE A 116 -1.78 -25.98 1.72
CA ILE A 116 -2.79 -27.02 1.92
C ILE A 116 -2.41 -28.22 1.06
N ASP A 117 -2.08 -29.34 1.70
CA ASP A 117 -1.87 -30.61 0.99
C ASP A 117 -3.22 -31.23 0.67
N SER A 118 -4.11 -31.33 1.67
CA SER A 118 -5.47 -31.80 1.44
C SER A 118 -6.48 -31.32 2.49
N ILE A 119 -7.76 -31.28 2.09
CA ILE A 119 -8.92 -31.17 2.99
C ILE A 119 -9.80 -32.39 2.74
N ASN A 120 -10.06 -33.20 3.78
CA ASN A 120 -10.82 -34.44 3.70
C ASN A 120 -10.32 -35.38 2.58
N GLY A 121 -9.00 -35.50 2.45
CA GLY A 121 -8.34 -36.33 1.43
C GLY A 121 -8.41 -35.79 -0.01
N LYS A 122 -8.91 -34.57 -0.23
CA LYS A 122 -8.93 -33.91 -1.55
C LYS A 122 -7.85 -32.84 -1.64
N GLU A 123 -7.23 -32.73 -2.80
CA GLU A 123 -6.08 -31.84 -3.03
C GLU A 123 -6.46 -30.61 -3.87
N ASN A 124 -5.47 -29.72 -4.03
CA ASN A 124 -5.47 -28.54 -4.89
C ASN A 124 -6.45 -27.44 -4.47
N TYR A 125 -6.47 -27.09 -3.18
CA TYR A 125 -7.31 -26.01 -2.67
C TYR A 125 -6.65 -24.62 -2.81
N TRP A 126 -7.44 -23.66 -3.27
CA TRP A 126 -7.14 -22.23 -3.27
C TRP A 126 -8.28 -21.45 -2.60
N TYR A 127 -8.22 -20.11 -2.66
CA TYR A 127 -9.17 -19.25 -1.97
C TYR A 127 -9.50 -17.96 -2.72
N VAL A 128 -10.69 -17.46 -2.44
CA VAL A 128 -11.15 -16.10 -2.75
C VAL A 128 -11.66 -15.50 -1.45
N VAL A 129 -11.14 -14.33 -1.11
CA VAL A 129 -11.55 -13.53 0.04
C VAL A 129 -11.62 -12.06 -0.33
N TYR A 130 -12.48 -11.32 0.36
CA TYR A 130 -12.56 -9.87 0.28
C TYR A 130 -13.23 -9.32 1.54
N TYR A 131 -12.93 -8.07 1.88
CA TYR A 131 -13.53 -7.38 3.02
C TYR A 131 -15.02 -7.02 2.79
N ASP A 132 -15.69 -6.58 3.84
CA ASP A 132 -17.10 -6.16 3.82
C ASP A 132 -17.40 -5.13 2.72
N GLY A 133 -18.30 -5.44 1.78
CA GLY A 133 -18.62 -4.55 0.66
C GLY A 133 -17.62 -4.54 -0.50
N GLY A 134 -16.57 -5.38 -0.44
CA GLY A 134 -15.73 -5.72 -1.60
C GLY A 134 -16.41 -6.68 -2.58
N TRP A 135 -15.67 -7.10 -3.61
CA TRP A 135 -16.15 -8.09 -4.58
C TRP A 135 -15.12 -9.21 -4.82
N PRO A 136 -15.54 -10.36 -5.38
CA PRO A 136 -14.64 -11.46 -5.67
C PRO A 136 -13.50 -11.06 -6.62
N GLU A 137 -12.27 -11.32 -6.21
CA GLU A 137 -11.07 -11.14 -7.04
C GLU A 137 -10.20 -12.40 -6.99
N CYS A 138 -9.45 -12.64 -8.06
CA CYS A 138 -8.54 -13.79 -8.15
C CYS A 138 -7.33 -13.56 -7.25
N ASN A 139 -7.30 -14.06 -6.02
CA ASN A 139 -6.19 -13.75 -5.13
C ASN A 139 -4.88 -14.41 -5.58
N ALA A 140 -3.88 -13.60 -5.93
CA ALA A 140 -2.48 -14.03 -6.10
C ALA A 140 -1.65 -13.62 -4.87
N TYR A 141 -2.08 -14.07 -3.70
CA TYR A 141 -1.49 -13.72 -2.41
C TYR A 141 -1.50 -14.93 -1.47
N ARG A 142 -0.54 -15.00 -0.53
CA ARG A 142 -0.43 -16.13 0.41
C ARG A 142 -1.57 -16.12 1.41
N MET A 143 -2.26 -17.23 1.56
CA MET A 143 -3.44 -17.33 2.42
C MET A 143 -3.10 -17.07 3.90
N ASP A 144 -1.94 -17.54 4.34
CA ASP A 144 -1.43 -17.35 5.70
C ASP A 144 -0.82 -15.96 5.95
N HIS A 145 -0.74 -15.10 4.93
CA HIS A 145 -0.38 -13.67 5.06
C HIS A 145 -1.62 -12.77 4.96
N TYR A 146 -2.81 -13.33 4.70
CA TYR A 146 -4.04 -12.56 4.54
C TYR A 146 -4.72 -12.38 5.89
N PRO A 147 -4.65 -11.21 6.55
CA PRO A 147 -5.29 -10.99 7.85
C PRO A 147 -6.80 -11.15 7.75
N TYR A 148 -7.38 -11.90 8.68
CA TYR A 148 -8.83 -11.93 8.84
C TYR A 148 -9.36 -10.62 9.39
N LYS A 149 -10.57 -10.24 8.96
CA LYS A 149 -11.36 -9.13 9.49
C LYS A 149 -12.83 -9.54 9.59
N ASP A 150 -13.53 -8.90 10.52
CA ASP A 150 -14.96 -9.07 10.69
C ASP A 150 -15.73 -8.84 9.38
N LYS A 151 -16.75 -9.67 9.13
CA LYS A 151 -17.62 -9.65 7.94
C LYS A 151 -16.93 -9.93 6.60
N MET A 152 -15.69 -10.40 6.60
CA MET A 152 -15.07 -10.88 5.37
C MET A 152 -15.87 -12.02 4.74
N PHE A 153 -15.92 -12.01 3.40
CA PHE A 153 -16.31 -13.20 2.65
C PHE A 153 -15.10 -14.11 2.48
N ILE A 154 -15.28 -15.41 2.75
CA ILE A 154 -14.22 -16.42 2.61
C ILE A 154 -14.77 -17.63 1.89
N ARG A 155 -14.17 -17.96 0.74
CA ARG A 155 -14.47 -19.18 -0.03
C ARG A 155 -13.18 -19.92 -0.37
N ILE A 156 -13.13 -21.20 -0.04
CA ILE A 156 -12.07 -22.14 -0.41
C ILE A 156 -12.61 -23.05 -1.49
N TYR A 157 -11.87 -23.22 -2.58
CA TYR A 157 -12.30 -23.98 -3.75
C TYR A 157 -11.14 -24.76 -4.36
N ARG A 158 -11.43 -25.76 -5.19
CA ARG A 158 -10.39 -26.55 -5.84
C ARG A 158 -10.01 -25.94 -7.18
N GLU A 159 -8.75 -26.06 -7.54
CA GLU A 159 -8.17 -25.59 -8.79
C GLU A 159 -7.29 -26.65 -9.45
N SER A 160 -6.82 -26.35 -10.65
CA SER A 160 -5.78 -27.17 -11.29
C SER A 160 -4.43 -27.03 -10.59
N GLU A 161 -3.64 -28.11 -10.58
CA GLU A 161 -2.26 -28.08 -10.06
C GLU A 161 -1.42 -26.99 -10.76
N ASN A 162 -1.55 -26.86 -12.08
CA ASN A 162 -0.90 -25.80 -12.86
C ASN A 162 -1.29 -24.38 -12.40
N PHE A 163 -2.54 -24.16 -11.99
CA PHE A 163 -2.97 -22.87 -11.46
C PHE A 163 -2.28 -22.53 -10.13
N LEU A 164 -2.08 -23.53 -9.27
CA LEU A 164 -1.39 -23.37 -8.00
C LEU A 164 0.11 -23.17 -8.21
N GLU A 165 0.73 -24.00 -9.05
CA GLU A 165 2.17 -23.96 -9.29
C GLU A 165 2.62 -22.61 -9.87
N GLN A 166 1.85 -22.01 -10.79
CA GLN A 166 2.13 -20.66 -11.28
C GLN A 166 2.22 -19.61 -10.16
N ARG A 167 1.42 -19.74 -9.10
CA ARG A 167 1.47 -18.83 -7.95
C ARG A 167 2.66 -19.14 -7.05
N TYR A 168 2.92 -20.42 -6.81
CA TYR A 168 4.05 -20.86 -6.00
C TYR A 168 5.38 -20.48 -6.63
N GLU A 169 5.56 -20.57 -7.95
CA GLU A 169 6.75 -20.09 -8.66
C GLU A 169 7.02 -18.61 -8.38
N ILE A 170 5.98 -17.78 -8.39
CA ILE A 170 6.11 -16.35 -8.11
C ILE A 170 6.49 -16.11 -6.65
N PHE A 171 5.90 -16.88 -5.73
CA PHE A 171 6.26 -16.79 -4.32
C PHE A 171 7.70 -17.25 -4.06
N ARG A 172 8.20 -18.26 -4.78
CA ARG A 172 9.61 -18.69 -4.70
C ARG A 172 10.52 -17.57 -5.17
N ALA A 173 10.21 -16.96 -6.32
CA ALA A 173 10.97 -15.84 -6.84
C ALA A 173 11.01 -14.63 -5.88
N GLU A 174 9.94 -14.37 -5.13
CA GLU A 174 9.93 -13.35 -4.07
C GLU A 174 10.92 -13.68 -2.94
N ILE A 175 10.95 -14.92 -2.47
CA ILE A 175 11.86 -15.32 -1.39
C ILE A 175 13.31 -15.34 -1.88
N GLU A 176 13.58 -15.84 -3.09
CA GLU A 176 14.91 -15.79 -3.69
C GLU A 176 15.44 -14.36 -3.82
N ARG A 177 14.59 -13.40 -4.22
CA ARG A 177 14.96 -11.97 -4.24
C ARG A 177 15.29 -11.45 -2.84
N LEU A 178 14.46 -11.78 -1.86
CA LEU A 178 14.66 -11.36 -0.48
C LEU A 178 15.99 -11.90 0.08
N GLU A 179 16.29 -13.18 -0.15
CA GLU A 179 17.55 -13.83 0.25
C GLU A 179 18.76 -13.20 -0.45
N LYS A 180 18.68 -12.97 -1.76
CA LYS A 180 19.73 -12.29 -2.54
C LYS A 180 20.01 -10.88 -2.00
N ASN A 181 18.99 -10.20 -1.49
CA ASN A 181 19.07 -8.89 -0.86
C ASN A 181 19.39 -8.97 0.64
N LYS A 182 19.80 -10.13 1.16
CA LYS A 182 20.17 -10.35 2.57
C LYS A 182 19.05 -9.97 3.54
N GLY A 183 17.81 -10.28 3.17
CA GLY A 183 16.61 -9.98 3.96
C GLY A 183 16.07 -8.56 3.78
N LYS A 184 16.70 -7.72 2.95
CA LYS A 184 16.16 -6.39 2.64
C LYS A 184 15.09 -6.48 1.56
N VAL A 185 13.97 -5.81 1.79
CA VAL A 185 12.91 -5.68 0.79
C VAL A 185 13.31 -4.58 -0.19
N ILE A 186 13.78 -4.98 -1.37
CA ILE A 186 14.10 -4.07 -2.46
C ILE A 186 13.13 -4.39 -3.60
N ILE A 187 12.24 -3.44 -3.90
CA ILE A 187 11.25 -3.60 -4.96
C ILE A 187 11.87 -3.12 -6.28
N PRO A 188 11.99 -4.01 -7.30
CA PRO A 188 12.58 -3.66 -8.58
C PRO A 188 11.89 -2.48 -9.27
N GLU A 189 10.56 -2.40 -9.20
CA GLU A 189 9.78 -1.32 -9.82
C GLU A 189 8.67 -0.79 -8.91
N VAL A 190 8.73 0.50 -8.57
CA VAL A 190 7.65 1.20 -7.87
C VAL A 190 7.07 2.27 -8.79
N ILE A 191 5.76 2.20 -9.03
CA ILE A 191 5.05 3.08 -9.96
C ILE A 191 4.00 3.90 -9.20
N ILE A 192 3.98 5.21 -9.45
CA ILE A 192 2.91 6.11 -9.00
C ILE A 192 2.27 6.69 -10.26
N ASP A 193 0.99 6.39 -10.44
CA ASP A 193 0.20 6.78 -11.61
C ASP A 193 -1.02 7.62 -11.18
N GLY A 194 -0.73 8.84 -10.71
CA GLY A 194 -1.70 9.85 -10.30
C GLY A 194 -2.17 10.76 -11.45
N PRO A 195 -3.20 11.61 -11.25
CA PRO A 195 -3.66 12.55 -12.28
C PRO A 195 -2.58 13.49 -12.78
N THR A 196 -1.72 14.00 -11.88
CA THR A 196 -0.61 14.90 -12.22
C THR A 196 0.76 14.28 -11.98
N THR A 197 0.86 13.36 -11.01
CA THR A 197 2.09 12.70 -10.60
C THR A 197 2.27 11.39 -11.37
N LYS A 198 3.30 11.32 -12.20
CA LYS A 198 3.68 10.10 -12.94
C LYS A 198 5.12 9.76 -12.61
N LEU A 199 5.35 8.71 -11.83
CA LEU A 199 6.69 8.31 -11.39
C LEU A 199 6.89 6.81 -11.60
N THR A 200 8.08 6.45 -12.06
CA THR A 200 8.58 5.07 -12.07
C THR A 200 9.96 5.09 -11.45
N LEU A 201 10.09 4.39 -10.33
CA LEU A 201 11.28 4.33 -9.51
C LEU A 201 11.79 2.89 -9.51
N LYS A 202 13.10 2.72 -9.51
CA LYS A 202 13.74 1.41 -9.55
C LYS A 202 14.51 1.12 -8.28
N ASP A 203 14.54 -0.15 -7.92
CA ASP A 203 15.34 -0.70 -6.83
C ASP A 203 15.13 0.08 -5.51
N ILE A 204 13.86 0.24 -5.15
CA ILE A 204 13.47 0.96 -3.94
C ILE A 204 13.61 0.02 -2.74
N GLU A 205 14.55 0.34 -1.85
CA GLU A 205 14.60 -0.27 -0.52
C GLU A 205 13.41 0.24 0.31
N VAL A 206 12.66 -0.70 0.90
CA VAL A 206 11.50 -0.44 1.75
C VAL A 206 11.86 -0.83 3.17
N THR A 207 11.59 0.06 4.11
CA THR A 207 11.80 -0.16 5.54
C THR A 207 10.47 -0.27 6.26
N PRO A 208 10.38 -1.01 7.38
CA PRO A 208 9.15 -1.08 8.16
C PRO A 208 8.89 0.25 8.89
N HIS A 209 7.65 0.74 8.85
CA HIS A 209 7.21 1.89 9.64
C HIS A 209 6.31 1.50 10.82
N ASN A 210 5.99 0.21 10.95
CA ASN A 210 5.17 -0.35 12.03
C ASN A 210 3.80 0.36 12.17
N LEU A 211 3.22 0.81 11.05
CA LEU A 211 1.97 1.57 11.04
C LEU A 211 0.82 0.77 11.67
N ARG A 212 0.85 -0.57 11.54
CA ARG A 212 -0.18 -1.50 12.04
C ARG A 212 0.38 -2.45 13.10
N ASN A 213 1.10 -1.91 14.09
CA ASN A 213 1.62 -2.66 15.24
C ASN A 213 0.51 -3.22 16.16
N ASP A 214 -0.76 -2.88 15.90
CA ASP A 214 -1.92 -3.51 16.50
C ASP A 214 -2.19 -4.90 15.90
N ILE A 215 -1.90 -5.09 14.60
CA ILE A 215 -2.13 -6.35 13.87
C ILE A 215 -0.84 -7.16 13.72
N PHE A 216 0.28 -6.51 13.45
CA PHE A 216 1.52 -7.17 13.05
C PHE A 216 2.65 -6.98 14.05
N LYS A 217 3.56 -7.96 14.07
CA LYS A 217 4.83 -7.86 14.80
C LYS A 217 5.66 -6.69 14.30
N GLU A 218 6.44 -6.12 15.22
CA GLU A 218 7.43 -5.10 14.88
C GLU A 218 8.38 -5.59 13.78
N GLY A 219 8.61 -4.75 12.78
CA GLY A 219 9.44 -5.04 11.62
C GLY A 219 8.69 -5.65 10.44
N TYR A 220 7.40 -5.98 10.56
CA TYR A 220 6.61 -6.47 9.44
C TYR A 220 6.35 -5.36 8.42
N ILE A 221 6.71 -5.63 7.15
CA ILE A 221 6.58 -4.66 6.05
C ILE A 221 5.30 -4.94 5.27
N THR A 222 4.56 -3.87 5.04
CA THR A 222 3.30 -3.83 4.31
C THR A 222 3.44 -2.99 3.04
N ALA A 223 2.46 -3.08 2.14
CA ALA A 223 2.48 -2.33 0.89
C ALA A 223 2.45 -0.79 1.10
N ILE A 224 1.87 -0.29 2.20
CA ILE A 224 1.86 1.15 2.49
C ILE A 224 3.24 1.68 2.92
N ASP A 225 4.09 0.83 3.49
CA ASP A 225 5.46 1.21 3.88
C ASP A 225 6.29 1.62 2.66
N VAL A 226 5.90 1.25 1.44
CA VAL A 226 6.50 1.76 0.20
C VAL A 226 6.34 3.28 0.10
N ILE A 227 5.12 3.80 0.29
CA ILE A 227 4.84 5.23 0.23
C ILE A 227 5.61 5.97 1.34
N MET A 228 5.63 5.39 2.53
CA MET A 228 6.36 5.97 3.68
C MET A 228 7.87 5.99 3.44
N SER A 229 8.44 4.89 2.93
CA SER A 229 9.86 4.79 2.54
C SER A 229 10.23 5.77 1.44
N LEU A 230 9.36 5.96 0.44
CA LEU A 230 9.57 6.99 -0.59
C LEU A 230 9.56 8.41 -0.02
N GLY A 231 8.71 8.67 0.98
CA GLY A 231 8.71 9.93 1.72
C GLY A 231 10.02 10.16 2.49
N ASP A 232 10.50 9.16 3.23
CA ASP A 232 11.77 9.23 3.98
C ASP A 232 12.98 9.45 3.05
N GLN A 233 12.95 8.81 1.88
CA GLN A 233 13.96 8.97 0.83
C GLN A 233 13.81 10.29 0.06
N ASN A 234 12.92 11.18 0.49
CA ASN A 234 12.67 12.45 -0.16
C ASN A 234 12.30 12.32 -1.65
N LYS A 235 11.62 11.25 -2.05
CA LYS A 235 11.17 11.04 -3.44
C LYS A 235 9.76 11.57 -3.71
N ILE A 236 8.89 11.58 -2.70
CA ILE A 236 7.52 12.11 -2.77
C ILE A 236 7.19 12.87 -1.48
N SER A 237 6.02 13.47 -1.43
CA SER A 237 5.29 13.82 -0.21
C SER A 237 3.97 13.05 -0.16
N TYR A 238 3.45 12.75 1.03
CA TYR A 238 2.21 11.98 1.15
C TYR A 238 1.33 12.40 2.33
N ASP A 239 0.03 12.09 2.21
CA ASP A 239 -0.87 12.06 3.37
C ASP A 239 -1.51 10.68 3.48
N LEU A 240 -1.53 10.12 4.68
CA LEU A 240 -2.30 8.93 5.01
C LEU A 240 -3.52 9.32 5.85
N ARG A 241 -4.64 8.61 5.70
CA ARG A 241 -5.85 8.86 6.50
C ARG A 241 -6.49 7.57 6.95
N TRP A 242 -6.82 7.50 8.24
CA TRP A 242 -7.61 6.43 8.83
C TRP A 242 -9.08 6.53 8.42
N TYR A 243 -9.66 5.39 8.05
CA TYR A 243 -11.08 5.23 7.77
C TYR A 243 -11.65 4.02 8.52
N ASP A 244 -12.65 4.25 9.37
CA ASP A 244 -13.43 3.16 9.99
C ASP A 244 -14.32 2.44 8.97
N SER A 245 -14.84 3.19 7.98
CA SER A 245 -15.72 2.72 6.91
C SER A 245 -15.46 3.47 5.60
N ILE A 246 -15.78 2.85 4.46
CA ILE A 246 -15.69 3.48 3.13
C ILE A 246 -16.87 3.02 2.26
N GLY A 247 -17.63 3.98 1.72
CA GLY A 247 -18.78 3.68 0.86
C GLY A 247 -19.82 2.83 1.60
N THR A 248 -20.08 1.63 1.10
CA THR A 248 -20.99 0.66 1.73
C THR A 248 -20.29 -0.32 2.69
N ALA A 249 -18.95 -0.31 2.74
CA ALA A 249 -18.17 -1.16 3.63
C ALA A 249 -18.25 -0.64 5.06
N GLY A 250 -18.93 -1.39 5.94
CA GLY A 250 -19.14 -0.98 7.33
C GLY A 250 -17.93 -1.25 8.24
N VAL A 251 -17.00 -2.09 7.80
CA VAL A 251 -15.79 -2.45 8.54
C VAL A 251 -14.59 -2.39 7.59
N VAL A 252 -13.91 -1.25 7.56
CA VAL A 252 -12.62 -1.09 6.89
C VAL A 252 -11.53 -1.12 7.96
N LYS A 253 -11.43 -0.05 8.76
CA LYS A 253 -10.45 0.13 9.85
C LYS A 253 -9.01 0.04 9.34
N ASN A 254 -8.68 0.95 8.41
CA ASN A 254 -7.37 1.02 7.75
C ASN A 254 -6.94 2.44 7.44
N TYR A 255 -5.63 2.61 7.30
CA TYR A 255 -5.05 3.76 6.63
C TYR A 255 -5.10 3.61 5.12
N TRP A 256 -5.46 4.71 4.46
CA TRP A 256 -5.45 4.85 3.01
C TRP A 256 -4.51 5.98 2.60
N VAL A 257 -3.96 5.87 1.39
CA VAL A 257 -3.15 6.93 0.79
C VAL A 257 -4.09 8.01 0.27
N GLU A 258 -4.20 9.09 1.04
CA GLU A 258 -5.09 10.22 0.77
C GLU A 258 -4.46 11.20 -0.22
N ARG A 259 -3.14 11.36 -0.19
CA ARG A 259 -2.42 12.25 -1.09
C ARG A 259 -1.05 11.67 -1.45
N ILE A 260 -0.65 11.87 -2.70
CA ILE A 260 0.75 11.78 -3.14
C ILE A 260 1.06 13.05 -3.92
N ASP A 261 2.06 13.81 -3.45
CA ASP A 261 2.42 15.11 -4.01
C ASP A 261 1.19 16.02 -4.19
N LYS A 262 0.89 16.43 -5.42
CA LYS A 262 -0.22 17.33 -5.72
C LYS A 262 -1.56 16.61 -5.91
N ASP A 263 -1.54 15.29 -5.97
CA ASP A 263 -2.72 14.46 -6.22
C ASP A 263 -3.35 14.08 -4.89
N GLN A 264 -4.42 14.78 -4.53
CA GLN A 264 -5.18 14.55 -3.30
C GLN A 264 -6.54 13.93 -3.63
N ALA A 265 -6.87 12.84 -2.95
CA ALA A 265 -8.15 12.13 -3.06
C ALA A 265 -9.32 13.11 -2.92
N MET A 266 -10.34 12.90 -3.75
CA MET A 266 -11.53 13.74 -3.76
C MET A 266 -12.76 12.94 -4.16
N LYS A 267 -13.85 13.10 -3.39
CA LYS A 267 -15.13 12.41 -3.61
C LYS A 267 -14.94 10.88 -3.64
N ARG A 268 -15.05 10.27 -4.83
CA ARG A 268 -14.90 8.82 -5.08
C ARG A 268 -13.64 8.51 -5.91
N CYS A 269 -12.73 9.48 -5.98
CA CYS A 269 -11.48 9.37 -6.69
C CYS A 269 -10.30 9.36 -5.71
N GLY A 270 -9.35 8.47 -5.90
CA GLY A 270 -8.18 8.38 -5.06
C GLY A 270 -7.19 7.31 -5.53
N PHE A 271 -6.11 7.15 -4.76
CA PHE A 271 -5.14 6.09 -5.01
C PHE A 271 -5.66 4.75 -4.52
N VAL A 272 -5.65 3.78 -5.42
CA VAL A 272 -5.66 2.36 -5.08
C VAL A 272 -4.30 1.77 -5.45
N TYR A 273 -4.11 0.49 -5.20
CA TYR A 273 -2.81 -0.13 -5.42
C TYR A 273 -2.92 -1.57 -5.88
N GLU A 274 -1.81 -2.08 -6.38
CA GLU A 274 -1.55 -3.50 -6.58
C GLU A 274 -0.08 -3.81 -6.32
N ALA A 275 0.21 -5.06 -5.95
CA ALA A 275 1.55 -5.52 -5.62
C ALA A 275 1.73 -6.99 -6.03
N GLY A 276 2.90 -7.39 -6.51
CA GLY A 276 3.19 -8.80 -6.80
C GLY A 276 4.06 -8.99 -8.05
N SER A 277 3.81 -10.07 -8.79
CA SER A 277 4.49 -10.35 -10.06
C SER A 277 3.76 -9.77 -11.25
N HIS A 278 4.48 -9.34 -12.28
CA HIS A 278 3.88 -8.84 -13.53
C HIS A 278 2.93 -9.85 -14.19
N ASN A 279 3.09 -11.16 -13.93
CA ASN A 279 2.21 -12.22 -14.45
C ASN A 279 0.74 -12.09 -13.96
N PHE A 280 0.52 -11.48 -12.78
CA PHE A 280 -0.81 -11.28 -12.19
C PHE A 280 -1.23 -9.81 -12.15
N ARG A 281 -0.66 -8.97 -13.04
CA ARG A 281 -0.97 -7.54 -13.12
C ARG A 281 -2.47 -7.26 -13.34
N GLY A 282 -2.96 -6.20 -12.69
CA GLY A 282 -4.36 -5.79 -12.71
C GLY A 282 -5.26 -6.74 -11.91
N PHE A 283 -6.51 -6.83 -12.37
CA PHE A 283 -7.54 -7.72 -11.83
C PHE A 283 -7.28 -9.22 -12.07
N ARG A 284 -6.08 -9.60 -12.56
CA ARG A 284 -5.64 -10.99 -12.70
C ARG A 284 -5.15 -11.60 -11.39
N GLY A 285 -4.79 -10.74 -10.43
CA GLY A 285 -4.71 -11.16 -9.03
C GLY A 285 -3.83 -10.36 -8.09
N ASN A 286 -3.12 -9.36 -8.59
CA ASN A 286 -2.36 -8.44 -7.73
C ASN A 286 -3.22 -7.31 -7.17
N HIS A 287 -4.25 -6.88 -7.89
CA HIS A 287 -5.26 -5.99 -7.35
C HIS A 287 -6.30 -6.82 -6.59
N ILE A 288 -6.23 -6.75 -5.25
CA ILE A 288 -7.10 -7.49 -4.33
C ILE A 288 -7.75 -6.51 -3.35
N HIS A 289 -8.96 -6.82 -2.88
CA HIS A 289 -9.66 -6.14 -1.77
C HIS A 289 -8.98 -6.38 -0.41
N LEU A 290 -7.74 -5.91 -0.28
CA LEU A 290 -6.98 -5.87 0.96
C LEU A 290 -6.29 -4.50 1.01
N PRO A 291 -6.57 -3.64 2.00
CA PRO A 291 -5.93 -2.32 2.08
C PRO A 291 -4.40 -2.42 2.21
N SER A 292 -3.68 -1.41 1.70
CA SER A 292 -2.21 -1.46 1.58
C SER A 292 -1.48 -1.48 2.93
N ASP A 293 -2.09 -0.95 3.98
CA ASP A 293 -1.55 -0.96 5.34
C ASP A 293 -1.64 -2.34 6.02
N VAL A 294 -2.38 -3.28 5.43
CA VAL A 294 -2.52 -4.66 5.95
C VAL A 294 -2.16 -5.73 4.94
N ARG A 295 -1.63 -5.35 3.79
CA ARG A 295 -1.01 -6.29 2.86
C ARG A 295 0.47 -6.38 3.14
N GLY A 296 0.87 -7.43 3.81
CA GLY A 296 2.27 -7.79 3.95
C GLY A 296 2.95 -8.00 2.60
N ILE A 297 4.24 -7.65 2.52
CA ILE A 297 5.04 -7.86 1.33
C ILE A 297 6.35 -8.57 1.69
N ASN A 298 6.76 -9.53 0.86
CA ASN A 298 8.04 -10.22 1.03
C ASN A 298 9.10 -9.54 0.16
N SER A 299 9.01 -9.66 -1.15
CA SER A 299 9.85 -8.91 -2.10
C SER A 299 9.22 -8.93 -3.49
N PRO A 300 8.06 -8.29 -3.71
CA PRO A 300 7.35 -8.34 -4.99
C PRO A 300 8.20 -7.79 -6.15
N GLU A 301 7.84 -8.13 -7.39
CA GLU A 301 8.52 -7.60 -8.59
C GLU A 301 8.19 -6.13 -8.80
N TYR A 302 6.95 -5.75 -8.47
CA TYR A 302 6.52 -4.36 -8.54
C TYR A 302 5.45 -4.01 -7.52
N ILE A 303 5.33 -2.72 -7.25
CA ILE A 303 4.17 -2.11 -6.59
C ILE A 303 3.71 -0.90 -7.41
N LEU A 304 2.41 -0.83 -7.66
CA LEU A 304 1.78 0.28 -8.38
C LEU A 304 0.73 0.93 -7.48
N PHE A 305 0.84 2.23 -7.25
CA PHE A 305 -0.23 3.07 -6.76
C PHE A 305 -0.82 3.84 -7.94
N PHE A 306 -2.10 3.67 -8.22
CA PHE A 306 -2.75 4.25 -9.39
C PHE A 306 -4.09 4.87 -9.05
N TRP A 307 -4.46 5.89 -9.83
CA TRP A 307 -5.66 6.67 -9.59
C TRP A 307 -6.88 6.05 -10.25
N ILE A 308 -7.96 5.89 -9.48
CA ILE A 308 -9.27 5.49 -10.00
C ILE A 308 -10.36 6.43 -9.49
N CYS A 309 -11.48 6.48 -10.21
CA CYS A 309 -12.72 7.13 -9.81
C CYS A 309 -13.88 6.13 -9.90
N LEU A 310 -14.60 5.92 -8.79
CA LEU A 310 -15.68 4.93 -8.67
C LEU A 310 -17.10 5.50 -8.83
#